data_AF-A0A1G1AGP5-F1
#
_entry.id   AF-A0A1G1AGP5-F1
#
_cell.length_a   1.000
_cell.length_b   1.000
_cell.length_c   1.000
_cell.angle_alpha   90.00
_cell.angle_beta   90.00
_cell.angle_gamma   90.00
#
_symmetry.space_group_name_H-M   'P 1'
#
loop_
_entity.id
_entity.type
_entity.pdbx_description
1 polymer ?
#
loop_
_entity_poly.entity_id
_entity_poly.type
_entity_poly.pdbx_seq_one_letter_code
_entity_poly.pdbx_strand_id
1 'polypeptide(L)'
;MLKIGIIGSAGKMGVIRRHLFSQTPDCQVVALCDTYNPNGSDIPFTSDPYEIIRNPDIDAVCICTPNYMIKDLVVSSLDEHKDVFCEKPPGISLAEVRDMRAALERNKGLKLKFGFNHRYHDAILEAKRRVDTGKYGRILWVRGRYGKSVDAQFAKTWRANRKLAGGGILLDQGIHMLDLFLLFCNNFDEVKAFSSSQYWNWDIEDNVFAIFRNRQGQTASLHSTMTQWRQLFSLELFLERGYMVVNGILSASGGYTNNYAKEELSIALNRSPAPQARHTHEERLVFDQDHSFAREVEEFTNAIQHNGKIRVGSIDDAEKLMTVVEKIYTNADKDLPEYAPEEFAVSAPAVRSATEKNETQHIQPIKQTAPVTSTEMPVSRFTGRMNRIQDMLIHTEIANGGLQPINADQGFAKLLLWTRMTQTHGGTVYLIGNGASASMASHIAADLCKNGNLRTQVFTDLSLITAVANDIGAHDIFSTPLERFADQDDLLIAISSSGSSPNIIKAVNSALERRMKVITFSAMKSDNPLRSCGHINFYVPALTYGEAETCHAALLHYWVDLMVGDIPKQSSEPQNNFEPLNIDINNRSDDQKLPLKAAKEKSCTVSNQRTANKNRRKSPCMSSP
;
A
#
# COMPACT_ATOMS: atom_id res chain seq x y z
N MET A 1 -35.78 7.10 -24.48
CA MET A 1 -34.89 6.79 -23.35
C MET A 1 -34.80 5.28 -23.23
N LEU A 2 -33.58 4.76 -23.11
CA LEU A 2 -33.25 3.36 -22.87
C LEU A 2 -33.52 3.03 -21.40
N LYS A 3 -34.42 2.09 -21.14
CA LYS A 3 -34.83 1.67 -19.80
C LYS A 3 -33.95 0.54 -19.30
N ILE A 4 -33.27 0.75 -18.18
CA ILE A 4 -32.25 -0.15 -17.62
C ILE A 4 -32.75 -0.80 -16.33
N GLY A 5 -32.60 -2.12 -16.24
CA GLY A 5 -32.69 -2.87 -14.97
C GLY A 5 -31.30 -3.14 -14.38
N ILE A 6 -31.11 -2.91 -13.07
CA ILE A 6 -29.84 -3.24 -12.38
C ILE A 6 -30.03 -4.49 -11.53
N ILE A 7 -29.27 -5.55 -11.82
CA ILE A 7 -29.27 -6.82 -11.08
C ILE A 7 -27.99 -6.90 -10.23
N GLY A 8 -28.12 -7.11 -8.92
CA GLY A 8 -27.01 -6.95 -7.96
C GLY A 8 -26.80 -5.48 -7.56
N SER A 9 -27.91 -4.77 -7.36
CA SER A 9 -27.96 -3.31 -7.21
C SER A 9 -27.47 -2.75 -5.87
N ALA A 10 -27.45 -3.54 -4.79
CA ALA A 10 -27.00 -3.11 -3.47
C ALA A 10 -25.49 -3.33 -3.26
N GLY A 11 -24.88 -4.19 -4.08
CA GLY A 11 -23.43 -4.37 -4.10
C GLY A 11 -22.70 -3.10 -4.57
N LYS A 12 -21.43 -2.96 -4.17
CA LYS A 12 -20.58 -1.80 -4.50
C LYS A 12 -20.59 -1.44 -5.98
N MET A 13 -20.45 -2.42 -6.87
CA MET A 13 -20.49 -2.18 -8.32
C MET A 13 -21.88 -1.82 -8.82
N GLY A 14 -22.94 -2.47 -8.29
CA GLY A 14 -24.32 -2.14 -8.63
C GLY A 14 -24.67 -0.69 -8.31
N VAL A 15 -24.22 -0.17 -7.15
CA VAL A 15 -24.40 1.24 -6.77
C VAL A 15 -23.68 2.18 -7.73
N ILE A 16 -22.43 1.89 -8.08
CA ILE A 16 -21.64 2.69 -9.04
C ILE A 16 -22.33 2.69 -10.42
N ARG A 17 -22.71 1.51 -10.92
CA ARG A 17 -23.36 1.38 -12.24
C ARG A 17 -24.73 2.04 -12.27
N ARG A 18 -25.54 1.86 -11.23
CA ARG A 18 -26.81 2.59 -11.08
C ARG A 18 -26.61 4.09 -11.22
N HIS A 19 -25.62 4.66 -10.52
CA HIS A 19 -25.34 6.09 -10.60
C HIS A 19 -24.97 6.53 -12.01
N LEU A 20 -24.04 5.82 -12.66
CA LEU A 20 -23.54 6.16 -14.00
C LEU A 20 -24.63 6.03 -15.07
N PHE A 21 -25.40 4.95 -15.07
CA PHE A 21 -26.54 4.79 -15.99
C PHE A 21 -27.59 5.88 -15.77
N SER A 22 -27.82 6.31 -14.53
CA SER A 22 -28.78 7.40 -14.23
C SER A 22 -28.29 8.77 -14.70
N GLN A 23 -26.98 8.96 -14.85
CA GLN A 23 -26.37 10.20 -15.33
C GLN A 23 -26.14 10.20 -16.85
N THR A 24 -26.22 9.04 -17.49
CA THR A 24 -25.99 8.91 -18.93
C THR A 24 -27.21 9.46 -19.68
N PRO A 25 -27.02 10.37 -20.64
CA PRO A 25 -28.11 10.89 -21.46
C PRO A 25 -28.93 9.77 -22.10
N ASP A 26 -30.23 10.02 -22.23
CA ASP A 26 -31.19 9.09 -22.83
C ASP A 26 -31.25 7.70 -22.16
N CYS A 27 -30.77 7.55 -20.93
CA CYS A 27 -30.90 6.35 -20.13
C CYS A 27 -31.77 6.61 -18.89
N GLN A 28 -32.53 5.60 -18.48
CA GLN A 28 -33.35 5.65 -17.28
C GLN A 28 -33.25 4.33 -16.54
N VAL A 29 -32.81 4.35 -15.28
CA VAL A 29 -32.86 3.16 -14.42
C VAL A 29 -34.29 3.00 -13.89
N VAL A 30 -34.95 1.89 -14.24
CA VAL A 30 -36.38 1.66 -13.96
C VAL A 30 -36.67 0.48 -13.04
N ALA A 31 -35.68 -0.37 -12.77
CA ALA A 31 -35.83 -1.49 -11.84
C ALA A 31 -34.50 -1.83 -11.17
N LEU A 32 -34.57 -2.24 -9.91
CA LEU A 32 -33.45 -2.67 -9.09
C LEU A 32 -33.71 -4.09 -8.58
N CYS A 33 -32.69 -4.94 -8.61
CA CYS A 33 -32.75 -6.26 -8.03
C CYS A 33 -31.56 -6.49 -7.09
N ASP A 34 -31.84 -6.99 -5.89
CA ASP A 34 -30.84 -7.54 -4.98
C ASP A 34 -31.51 -8.44 -3.92
N THR A 35 -30.71 -9.19 -3.18
CA THR A 35 -31.17 -9.96 -1.99
C THR A 35 -31.55 -9.06 -0.81
N TYR A 36 -31.07 -7.82 -0.81
CA TYR A 36 -31.31 -6.83 0.23
C TYR A 36 -31.68 -5.48 -0.41
N ASN A 37 -32.79 -4.88 0.03
CA ASN A 37 -33.16 -3.53 -0.37
C ASN A 37 -32.56 -2.51 0.61
N PRO A 38 -31.51 -1.76 0.24
CA PRO A 38 -31.09 -0.61 1.03
C PRO A 38 -32.14 0.49 0.85
N ASN A 39 -33.16 0.52 1.72
CA ASN A 39 -34.23 1.51 1.74
C ASN A 39 -33.77 2.91 1.28
N GLY A 40 -34.52 3.57 0.40
CA GLY A 40 -34.23 4.97 -0.02
C GLY A 40 -34.27 5.25 -1.52
N SER A 41 -34.95 4.43 -2.32
CA SER A 41 -35.08 4.62 -3.77
C SER A 41 -36.53 4.51 -4.21
N ASP A 42 -37.01 5.47 -5.01
CA ASP A 42 -38.34 5.42 -5.64
C ASP A 42 -38.41 4.46 -6.84
N ILE A 43 -37.26 3.90 -7.25
CA ILE A 43 -37.16 2.93 -8.34
C ILE A 43 -37.69 1.56 -7.85
N PRO A 44 -38.62 0.92 -8.60
CA PRO A 44 -39.12 -0.42 -8.29
C PRO A 44 -38.01 -1.42 -7.94
N PHE A 45 -38.26 -2.22 -6.91
CA PHE A 45 -37.31 -3.20 -6.38
C PHE A 45 -37.91 -4.60 -6.38
N THR A 46 -37.09 -5.60 -6.71
CA THR A 46 -37.42 -7.03 -6.58
C THR A 46 -36.24 -7.82 -6.03
N SER A 47 -36.51 -8.97 -5.40
CA SER A 47 -35.48 -9.93 -5.02
C SER A 47 -35.26 -11.03 -6.06
N ASP A 48 -36.11 -11.11 -7.09
CA ASP A 48 -35.98 -12.07 -8.18
C ASP A 48 -35.41 -11.39 -9.44
N PRO A 49 -34.18 -11.73 -9.88
CA PRO A 49 -33.61 -11.14 -11.10
C PRO A 49 -34.45 -11.47 -12.34
N TYR A 50 -35.19 -12.58 -12.35
CA TYR A 50 -35.99 -12.98 -13.50
C TYR A 50 -37.24 -12.12 -13.71
N GLU A 51 -37.72 -11.43 -12.66
CA GLU A 51 -38.78 -10.42 -12.81
C GLU A 51 -38.30 -9.20 -13.62
N ILE A 52 -37.04 -8.78 -13.43
CA ILE A 52 -36.43 -7.73 -14.27
C ILE A 52 -36.24 -8.23 -15.69
N ILE A 53 -35.69 -9.44 -15.85
CA ILE A 53 -35.35 -10.01 -17.16
C ILE A 53 -36.61 -10.19 -18.03
N ARG A 54 -37.71 -10.69 -17.46
CA ARG A 54 -38.97 -10.91 -18.19
C ARG A 54 -39.82 -9.65 -18.36
N ASN A 55 -39.43 -8.52 -17.76
CA ASN A 55 -40.21 -7.30 -17.86
C ASN A 55 -40.12 -6.72 -19.29
N PRO A 56 -41.23 -6.63 -20.05
CA PRO A 56 -41.21 -6.11 -21.42
C PRO A 56 -40.86 -4.62 -21.49
N ASP A 57 -41.02 -3.87 -20.40
CA ASP A 57 -40.69 -2.44 -20.32
C ASP A 57 -39.20 -2.18 -20.12
N ILE A 58 -38.35 -3.19 -19.94
CA ILE A 58 -36.90 -3.02 -19.75
C ILE A 58 -36.20 -3.32 -21.06
N ASP A 59 -35.34 -2.42 -21.54
CA ASP A 59 -34.64 -2.58 -22.82
C ASP A 59 -33.29 -3.30 -22.63
N ALA A 60 -32.59 -3.00 -21.53
CA ALA A 60 -31.28 -3.56 -21.22
C ALA A 60 -31.11 -3.82 -19.72
N VAL A 61 -30.19 -4.73 -19.38
CA VAL A 61 -29.85 -5.05 -17.99
C VAL A 61 -28.37 -4.83 -17.70
N CYS A 62 -28.08 -4.37 -16.48
CA CYS A 62 -26.73 -4.32 -15.92
C CYS A 62 -26.59 -5.37 -14.81
N ILE A 63 -25.71 -6.35 -15.01
CA ILE A 63 -25.49 -7.48 -14.11
C ILE A 63 -24.22 -7.25 -13.28
N CYS A 64 -24.41 -7.09 -11.97
CA CYS A 64 -23.38 -6.80 -10.95
C CYS A 64 -23.39 -7.86 -9.82
N THR A 65 -23.58 -9.13 -10.18
CA THR A 65 -23.81 -10.25 -9.24
C THR A 65 -22.54 -11.01 -8.89
N PRO A 66 -22.59 -11.98 -7.94
CA PRO A 66 -21.56 -13.00 -7.81
C PRO A 66 -21.28 -13.75 -9.12
N ASN A 67 -20.02 -14.19 -9.32
CA ASN A 67 -19.57 -14.70 -10.62
C ASN A 67 -20.35 -15.93 -11.11
N TYR A 68 -20.67 -16.88 -10.22
CA TYR A 68 -21.40 -18.10 -10.58
C TYR A 68 -22.80 -17.86 -11.18
N MET A 69 -23.38 -16.68 -10.98
CA MET A 69 -24.70 -16.33 -11.53
C MET A 69 -24.61 -15.74 -12.93
N ILE A 70 -23.42 -15.30 -13.37
CA ILE A 70 -23.24 -14.48 -14.57
C ILE A 70 -23.80 -15.18 -15.81
N LYS A 71 -23.37 -16.43 -16.05
CA LYS A 71 -23.76 -17.19 -17.25
C LYS A 71 -25.29 -17.29 -17.39
N ASP A 72 -25.97 -17.74 -16.34
CA ASP A 72 -27.41 -17.96 -16.38
C ASP A 72 -28.18 -16.65 -16.56
N LEU A 73 -27.76 -15.57 -15.89
CA LEU A 73 -28.39 -14.26 -16.02
C LEU A 73 -28.16 -13.64 -17.40
N VAL A 74 -26.94 -13.70 -17.94
CA VAL A 74 -26.63 -13.17 -19.27
C VAL A 74 -27.41 -13.93 -20.34
N VAL A 75 -27.36 -15.27 -20.30
CA VAL A 75 -28.08 -16.12 -21.26
C VAL A 75 -29.59 -15.84 -21.23
N SER A 76 -30.18 -15.83 -20.03
CA SER A 76 -31.62 -15.56 -19.88
C SER A 76 -32.01 -14.15 -20.35
N SER A 77 -31.16 -13.16 -20.10
CA SER A 77 -31.42 -11.78 -20.55
C SER A 77 -31.39 -11.65 -22.07
N LEU A 78 -30.43 -12.30 -22.73
CA LEU A 78 -30.35 -12.31 -24.19
C LEU A 78 -31.54 -13.05 -24.82
N ASP A 79 -31.95 -14.18 -24.23
CA ASP A 79 -33.10 -14.96 -24.70
C ASP A 79 -34.45 -14.23 -24.49
N GLU A 80 -34.52 -13.33 -23.51
CA GLU A 80 -35.64 -12.38 -23.32
C GLU A 80 -35.44 -11.05 -24.08
N HIS A 81 -34.56 -11.07 -25.08
CA HIS A 81 -34.28 -9.96 -25.99
C HIS A 81 -33.83 -8.65 -25.31
N LYS A 82 -33.02 -8.75 -24.26
CA LYS A 82 -32.41 -7.60 -23.58
C LYS A 82 -30.96 -7.41 -24.01
N ASP A 83 -30.55 -6.16 -24.21
CA ASP A 83 -29.12 -5.83 -24.26
C ASP A 83 -28.50 -6.02 -22.87
N VAL A 84 -27.23 -6.45 -22.80
CA VAL A 84 -26.59 -6.84 -21.54
C VAL A 84 -25.26 -6.14 -21.33
N PHE A 85 -25.15 -5.43 -20.20
CA PHE A 85 -23.90 -5.02 -19.61
C PHE A 85 -23.61 -5.93 -18.40
N CYS A 86 -22.51 -6.68 -18.40
CA CYS A 86 -22.13 -7.53 -17.29
C CYS A 86 -20.80 -7.06 -16.70
N GLU A 87 -20.72 -6.97 -15.37
CA GLU A 87 -19.43 -6.76 -14.70
C GLU A 87 -18.45 -7.91 -14.95
N LYS A 88 -17.16 -7.61 -14.75
CA LYS A 88 -16.09 -8.62 -14.82
C LYS A 88 -16.12 -9.56 -13.61
N PRO A 89 -15.60 -10.79 -13.74
CA PRO A 89 -15.10 -11.42 -14.96
C PRO A 89 -16.25 -11.86 -15.89
N PRO A 90 -15.97 -12.18 -17.17
CA PRO A 90 -17.02 -12.61 -18.10
C PRO A 90 -17.78 -13.87 -17.70
N GLY A 91 -17.23 -14.69 -16.82
CA GLY A 91 -17.81 -15.92 -16.28
C GLY A 91 -16.78 -16.63 -15.41
N ILE A 92 -17.14 -17.74 -14.79
CA ILE A 92 -16.21 -18.54 -13.96
C ILE A 92 -15.36 -19.51 -14.79
N SER A 93 -15.72 -19.75 -16.06
CA SER A 93 -14.94 -20.59 -16.97
C SER A 93 -15.08 -20.16 -18.43
N LEU A 94 -14.18 -20.66 -19.29
CA LEU A 94 -14.26 -20.45 -20.74
C LEU A 94 -15.53 -21.09 -21.34
N ALA A 95 -15.97 -22.23 -20.80
CA ALA A 95 -17.18 -22.91 -21.26
C ALA A 95 -18.42 -22.01 -21.08
N GLU A 96 -18.55 -21.32 -19.95
CA GLU A 96 -19.64 -20.38 -19.72
C GLU A 96 -19.64 -19.24 -20.74
N VAL A 97 -18.47 -18.68 -21.06
CA VAL A 97 -18.35 -17.63 -22.09
C VAL A 97 -18.81 -18.14 -23.45
N ARG A 98 -18.54 -19.41 -23.79
CA ARG A 98 -19.04 -20.01 -25.04
C ARG A 98 -20.55 -20.21 -25.03
N ASP A 99 -21.15 -20.56 -23.89
CA ASP A 99 -22.61 -20.63 -23.76
C ASP A 99 -23.25 -19.26 -23.96
N MET A 100 -22.66 -18.20 -23.39
CA MET A 100 -23.09 -16.81 -23.61
C MET A 100 -22.89 -16.34 -25.05
N ARG A 101 -21.81 -16.77 -25.72
CA ARG A 101 -21.63 -16.53 -27.16
C ARG A 101 -22.76 -17.17 -27.96
N ALA A 102 -23.07 -18.43 -27.71
CA ALA A 102 -24.16 -19.12 -28.40
C ALA A 102 -25.51 -18.41 -28.16
N ALA A 103 -25.71 -17.78 -27.00
CA ALA A 103 -26.88 -16.94 -26.70
C ALA A 103 -26.92 -15.64 -27.49
N LEU A 104 -25.78 -14.97 -27.61
CA LEU A 104 -25.69 -13.75 -28.41
C LEU A 104 -25.89 -14.03 -29.91
N GLU A 105 -25.32 -15.12 -30.42
CA GLU A 105 -25.38 -15.49 -31.84
C GLU A 105 -26.78 -15.87 -32.30
N ARG A 106 -27.58 -16.52 -31.44
CA ARG A 106 -28.99 -16.83 -31.74
C ARG A 106 -29.90 -15.60 -31.60
N ASN A 107 -29.53 -14.62 -30.78
CA ASN A 107 -30.26 -13.37 -30.59
C ASN A 107 -29.58 -12.19 -31.32
N LYS A 108 -29.57 -12.26 -32.65
CA LYS A 108 -28.86 -11.31 -33.52
C LYS A 108 -29.31 -9.87 -33.28
N GLY A 109 -28.35 -8.96 -33.21
CA GLY A 109 -28.59 -7.52 -33.07
C GLY A 109 -28.39 -7.01 -31.66
N LEU A 110 -28.59 -7.85 -30.64
CA LEU A 110 -28.33 -7.52 -29.25
C LEU A 110 -26.85 -7.23 -28.98
N LYS A 111 -26.60 -6.46 -27.93
CA LYS A 111 -25.29 -6.08 -27.44
C LYS A 111 -25.01 -6.82 -26.14
N LEU A 112 -23.84 -7.44 -26.06
CA LEU A 112 -23.28 -7.99 -24.84
C LEU A 112 -21.91 -7.34 -24.60
N LYS A 113 -21.77 -6.69 -23.43
CA LYS A 113 -20.53 -6.05 -23.01
C LYS A 113 -20.12 -6.51 -21.61
N PHE A 114 -18.83 -6.77 -21.44
CA PHE A 114 -18.20 -7.07 -20.15
C PHE A 114 -17.40 -5.86 -19.63
N GLY A 115 -17.51 -5.59 -18.32
CA GLY A 115 -16.98 -4.41 -17.63
C GLY A 115 -15.46 -4.38 -17.44
N PHE A 116 -14.69 -4.21 -18.52
CA PHE A 116 -13.24 -4.00 -18.50
C PHE A 116 -12.85 -2.52 -18.55
N ASN A 117 -13.22 -1.78 -17.50
CA ASN A 117 -13.01 -0.33 -17.41
C ASN A 117 -11.53 0.08 -17.58
N HIS A 118 -10.58 -0.80 -17.26
CA HIS A 118 -9.13 -0.55 -17.36
C HIS A 118 -8.68 -0.07 -18.75
N ARG A 119 -9.32 -0.51 -19.84
CA ARG A 119 -9.00 -0.03 -21.20
C ARG A 119 -9.36 1.45 -21.43
N TYR A 120 -10.18 2.05 -20.57
CA TYR A 120 -10.68 3.44 -20.69
C TYR A 120 -9.95 4.44 -19.79
N HIS A 121 -9.00 3.99 -18.97
CA HIS A 121 -8.14 4.88 -18.21
C HIS A 121 -7.30 5.76 -19.14
N ASP A 122 -7.12 7.02 -18.76
CA ASP A 122 -6.49 8.02 -19.61
C ASP A 122 -5.03 7.66 -19.95
N ALA A 123 -4.28 7.14 -18.99
CA ALA A 123 -2.92 6.64 -19.21
C ALA A 123 -2.91 5.45 -20.19
N ILE A 124 -3.89 4.54 -20.11
CA ILE A 124 -3.96 3.38 -20.99
C ILE A 124 -4.32 3.81 -22.41
N LEU A 125 -5.31 4.69 -22.57
CA LEU A 125 -5.70 5.26 -23.86
C LEU A 125 -4.55 6.05 -24.49
N GLU A 126 -3.84 6.87 -23.72
CA GLU A 126 -2.70 7.63 -24.22
C GLU A 126 -1.52 6.72 -24.58
N ALA A 127 -1.22 5.71 -23.76
CA ALA A 127 -0.21 4.70 -24.10
C ALA A 127 -0.58 3.98 -25.41
N LYS A 128 -1.83 3.52 -25.54
CA LYS A 128 -2.33 2.86 -26.76
C LYS A 128 -2.23 3.78 -27.98
N ARG A 129 -2.65 5.05 -27.85
CA ARG A 129 -2.52 6.05 -28.91
C ARG A 129 -1.06 6.22 -29.36
N ARG A 130 -0.13 6.29 -28.40
CA ARG A 130 1.32 6.45 -28.67
C ARG A 130 1.91 5.21 -29.36
N VAL A 131 1.53 4.01 -28.92
CA VAL A 131 1.89 2.74 -29.57
C VAL A 131 1.39 2.72 -31.01
N ASP A 132 0.13 3.10 -31.23
CA ASP A 132 -0.52 3.06 -32.55
C ASP A 132 0.08 4.04 -33.57
N THR A 133 0.83 5.07 -33.12
CA THR A 133 1.57 5.95 -34.03
C THR A 133 2.70 5.23 -34.79
N GLY A 134 3.17 4.07 -34.30
CA GLY A 134 4.31 3.35 -34.85
C GLY A 134 5.68 4.01 -34.57
N LYS A 135 5.71 5.21 -33.97
CA LYS A 135 6.93 5.98 -33.70
C LYS A 135 7.95 5.23 -32.82
N TYR A 136 7.45 4.43 -31.89
CA TYR A 136 8.26 3.67 -30.92
C TYR A 136 8.67 2.29 -31.44
N GLY A 137 8.27 1.94 -32.67
CA GLY A 137 8.44 0.60 -33.23
C GLY A 137 7.48 -0.41 -32.61
N ARG A 138 7.78 -1.70 -32.79
CA ARG A 138 6.94 -2.79 -32.25
C ARG A 138 7.22 -3.00 -30.76
N ILE A 139 6.20 -3.47 -30.04
CA ILE A 139 6.36 -3.95 -28.66
C ILE A 139 7.25 -5.19 -28.68
N LEU A 140 8.26 -5.21 -27.82
CA LEU A 140 9.18 -6.33 -27.62
C LEU A 140 8.69 -7.21 -26.47
N TRP A 141 8.34 -6.57 -25.36
CA TRP A 141 7.83 -7.26 -24.18
C TRP A 141 6.94 -6.35 -23.33
N VAL A 142 6.08 -6.99 -22.53
CA VAL A 142 5.24 -6.31 -21.55
C VAL A 142 5.38 -6.94 -20.16
N ARG A 143 5.29 -6.14 -19.11
CA ARG A 143 5.30 -6.64 -17.72
C ARG A 143 4.17 -6.00 -16.94
N GLY A 144 3.46 -6.80 -16.17
CA GLY A 144 2.29 -6.41 -15.42
C GLY A 144 2.37 -6.93 -13.99
N ARG A 145 2.27 -6.02 -13.02
CA ARG A 145 2.13 -6.37 -11.61
C ARG A 145 0.84 -5.75 -11.12
N TYR A 146 -0.07 -6.59 -10.64
CA TYR A 146 -1.34 -6.12 -10.14
C TYR A 146 -1.76 -6.85 -8.89
N GLY A 147 -1.77 -6.13 -7.77
CA GLY A 147 -2.06 -6.74 -6.49
C GLY A 147 -2.75 -5.80 -5.52
N LYS A 148 -3.48 -6.43 -4.62
CA LYS A 148 -4.15 -5.79 -3.49
C LYS A 148 -3.88 -6.56 -2.22
N SER A 149 -4.18 -5.95 -1.09
CA SER A 149 -4.37 -6.67 0.17
C SER A 149 -5.85 -7.01 0.35
N VAL A 150 -6.11 -8.12 1.04
CA VAL A 150 -7.44 -8.51 1.51
C VAL A 150 -7.38 -8.78 3.02
N ASP A 151 -8.54 -8.95 3.65
CA ASP A 151 -8.64 -9.22 5.08
C ASP A 151 -9.38 -10.54 5.36
N ALA A 152 -9.52 -10.89 6.64
CA ALA A 152 -10.21 -12.10 7.06
C ALA A 152 -11.72 -12.12 6.73
N GLN A 153 -12.34 -10.97 6.42
CA GLN A 153 -13.74 -10.96 5.99
C GLN A 153 -13.88 -11.43 4.55
N PHE A 154 -12.86 -11.22 3.71
CA PHE A 154 -12.83 -11.75 2.34
C PHE A 154 -13.06 -13.27 2.30
N ALA A 155 -12.49 -14.00 3.27
CA ALA A 155 -12.64 -15.45 3.43
C ALA A 155 -14.10 -15.92 3.54
N LYS A 156 -14.99 -15.07 4.06
CA LYS A 156 -16.41 -15.40 4.29
C LYS A 156 -17.29 -15.08 3.09
N THR A 157 -16.71 -14.54 2.01
CA THR A 157 -17.47 -14.16 0.82
C THR A 157 -17.40 -15.24 -0.25
N TRP A 158 -18.34 -15.20 -1.20
CA TRP A 158 -18.31 -16.07 -2.38
C TRP A 158 -16.99 -15.98 -3.17
N ARG A 159 -16.24 -14.87 -3.03
CA ARG A 159 -14.97 -14.65 -3.73
C ARG A 159 -13.85 -15.57 -3.27
N ALA A 160 -13.94 -16.13 -2.06
CA ALA A 160 -12.93 -17.06 -1.52
C ALA A 160 -13.24 -18.54 -1.85
N ASN A 161 -14.33 -18.82 -2.57
CA ASN A 161 -14.76 -20.17 -2.92
C ASN A 161 -14.58 -20.39 -4.42
N ARG A 162 -13.79 -21.41 -4.82
CA ARG A 162 -13.46 -21.63 -6.24
C ARG A 162 -14.69 -21.96 -7.07
N LYS A 163 -15.65 -22.72 -6.53
CA LYS A 163 -16.88 -23.08 -7.25
C LYS A 163 -17.76 -21.86 -7.53
N LEU A 164 -17.75 -20.87 -6.64
CA LEU A 164 -18.57 -19.67 -6.77
C LEU A 164 -17.87 -18.53 -7.52
N ALA A 165 -16.55 -18.42 -7.40
CA ALA A 165 -15.75 -17.35 -7.99
C ALA A 165 -15.06 -17.73 -9.31
N GLY A 166 -14.86 -19.02 -9.57
CA GLY A 166 -14.05 -19.59 -10.65
C GLY A 166 -12.56 -19.69 -10.30
N GLY A 167 -12.07 -18.80 -9.45
CA GLY A 167 -10.66 -18.66 -9.11
C GLY A 167 -10.43 -17.48 -8.18
N GLY A 168 -9.19 -17.32 -7.75
CA GLY A 168 -8.77 -16.29 -6.81
C GLY A 168 -8.29 -15.03 -7.49
N ILE A 169 -7.07 -14.62 -7.15
CA ILE A 169 -6.57 -13.30 -7.53
C ILE A 169 -6.45 -13.11 -9.04
N LEU A 170 -6.27 -14.19 -9.78
CA LEU A 170 -6.18 -14.13 -11.23
C LEU A 170 -7.51 -13.68 -11.84
N LEU A 171 -8.64 -14.26 -11.43
CA LEU A 171 -9.96 -13.85 -11.93
C LEU A 171 -10.47 -12.55 -11.29
N ASP A 172 -9.94 -12.18 -10.12
CA ASP A 172 -10.32 -10.94 -9.46
C ASP A 172 -9.57 -9.73 -10.03
N GLN A 173 -8.24 -9.67 -9.92
CA GLN A 173 -7.46 -8.52 -10.40
C GLN A 173 -6.62 -8.86 -11.63
N GLY A 174 -5.98 -10.04 -11.67
CA GLY A 174 -5.09 -10.43 -12.76
C GLY A 174 -5.75 -10.37 -14.14
N ILE A 175 -7.06 -10.59 -14.22
CA ILE A 175 -7.85 -10.59 -15.44
C ILE A 175 -7.85 -9.21 -16.13
N HIS A 176 -7.82 -8.11 -15.37
CA HIS A 176 -7.69 -6.77 -15.94
C HIS A 176 -6.30 -6.57 -16.56
N MET A 177 -5.24 -7.05 -15.92
CA MET A 177 -3.89 -6.94 -16.46
C MET A 177 -3.72 -7.82 -17.71
N LEU A 178 -4.30 -9.02 -17.72
CA LEU A 178 -4.33 -9.88 -18.90
C LEU A 178 -5.10 -9.25 -20.06
N ASP A 179 -6.24 -8.62 -19.77
CA ASP A 179 -7.02 -7.88 -20.76
C ASP A 179 -6.19 -6.76 -21.41
N LEU A 180 -5.40 -6.03 -20.62
CA LEU A 180 -4.46 -5.02 -21.13
C LEU A 180 -3.32 -5.65 -21.94
N PHE A 181 -2.76 -6.79 -21.52
CA PHE A 181 -1.77 -7.48 -22.35
C PHE A 181 -2.33 -7.86 -23.71
N LEU A 182 -3.59 -8.31 -23.79
CA LEU A 182 -4.26 -8.61 -25.05
C LEU A 182 -4.55 -7.34 -25.87
N LEU A 183 -4.86 -6.21 -25.24
CA LEU A 183 -4.99 -4.92 -25.93
C LEU A 183 -3.69 -4.53 -26.68
N PHE A 184 -2.53 -4.79 -26.08
CA PHE A 184 -1.23 -4.38 -26.63
C PHE A 184 -0.55 -5.44 -27.50
N CYS A 185 -0.73 -6.73 -27.19
CA CYS A 185 -0.04 -7.85 -27.86
C CYS A 185 -0.99 -8.76 -28.66
N ASN A 186 -2.30 -8.51 -28.63
CA ASN A 186 -3.38 -9.23 -29.32
C ASN A 186 -3.62 -10.69 -28.89
N ASN A 187 -2.58 -11.51 -28.72
CA ASN A 187 -2.69 -12.92 -28.32
C ASN A 187 -1.41 -13.46 -27.67
N PHE A 188 -1.54 -14.56 -26.91
CA PHE A 188 -0.43 -15.38 -26.41
C PHE A 188 -0.66 -16.87 -26.69
N ASP A 189 0.34 -17.49 -27.30
CA ASP A 189 0.28 -18.88 -27.75
C ASP A 189 0.78 -19.83 -26.67
N GLU A 190 1.92 -19.49 -26.06
CA GLU A 190 2.58 -20.27 -25.00
C GLU A 190 2.42 -19.59 -23.64
N VAL A 191 2.16 -20.39 -22.62
CA VAL A 191 1.99 -19.94 -21.23
C VAL A 191 2.74 -20.89 -20.30
N LYS A 192 3.50 -20.33 -19.36
CA LYS A 192 4.00 -21.07 -18.19
C LYS A 192 3.60 -20.30 -16.95
N ALA A 193 3.14 -21.00 -15.92
CA ALA A 193 2.63 -20.35 -14.72
C ALA A 193 2.97 -21.13 -13.46
N PHE A 194 2.98 -20.39 -12.35
CA PHE A 194 2.92 -20.92 -11.00
C PHE A 194 1.76 -20.23 -10.30
N SER A 195 0.89 -21.00 -9.67
CA SER A 195 -0.18 -20.49 -8.82
C SER A 195 -0.06 -21.08 -7.43
N SER A 196 -0.30 -20.27 -6.40
CA SER A 196 -0.22 -20.74 -5.02
C SER A 196 -1.27 -20.08 -4.13
N SER A 197 -1.54 -20.73 -3.00
CA SER A 197 -2.39 -20.22 -1.91
C SER A 197 -1.63 -20.35 -0.59
N GLN A 198 -0.46 -19.69 -0.51
CA GLN A 198 0.51 -19.96 0.58
C GLN A 198 0.26 -19.14 1.84
N TYR A 199 -0.31 -17.94 1.71
CA TYR A 199 -0.55 -17.08 2.86
C TYR A 199 -1.95 -17.31 3.42
N TRP A 200 -2.97 -17.20 2.56
CA TRP A 200 -4.35 -17.29 2.99
C TRP A 200 -4.84 -18.74 3.16
N ASN A 201 -4.23 -19.69 2.43
CA ASN A 201 -4.56 -21.12 2.48
C ASN A 201 -6.06 -21.38 2.26
N TRP A 202 -6.66 -20.70 1.29
CA TRP A 202 -8.05 -20.90 0.86
C TRP A 202 -8.13 -21.76 -0.40
N ASP A 203 -9.34 -22.18 -0.77
CA ASP A 203 -9.67 -22.97 -1.97
C ASP A 203 -9.34 -22.26 -3.31
N ILE A 204 -8.92 -20.99 -3.24
CA ILE A 204 -8.52 -20.15 -4.35
C ILE A 204 -7.04 -19.75 -4.25
N GLU A 205 -6.42 -19.44 -5.37
CA GLU A 205 -5.03 -18.96 -5.40
C GLU A 205 -4.92 -17.49 -4.94
N ASP A 206 -3.94 -17.22 -4.08
CA ASP A 206 -3.61 -15.87 -3.60
C ASP A 206 -2.45 -15.23 -4.36
N ASN A 207 -1.69 -16.02 -5.13
CA ASN A 207 -0.59 -15.57 -5.97
C ASN A 207 -0.57 -16.32 -7.30
N VAL A 208 -0.34 -15.58 -8.39
CA VAL A 208 -0.07 -16.12 -9.72
C VAL A 208 1.11 -15.39 -10.35
N PHE A 209 2.12 -16.16 -10.74
CA PHE A 209 3.22 -15.73 -11.60
C PHE A 209 3.06 -16.42 -12.94
N ALA A 210 2.97 -15.67 -14.04
CA ALA A 210 2.85 -16.23 -15.37
C ALA A 210 3.77 -15.54 -16.37
N ILE A 211 4.33 -16.31 -17.29
CA ILE A 211 5.07 -15.79 -18.45
C ILE A 211 4.42 -16.31 -19.72
N PHE A 212 4.44 -15.46 -20.74
CA PHE A 212 3.73 -15.68 -22.00
C PHE A 212 4.66 -15.45 -23.18
N ARG A 213 4.38 -16.12 -24.29
CA ARG A 213 5.00 -15.84 -25.58
C ARG A 213 3.99 -16.00 -26.71
N ASN A 214 4.05 -15.11 -27.70
CA ASN A 214 3.24 -15.22 -28.91
C ASN A 214 4.09 -15.59 -30.14
N ARG A 215 3.43 -15.93 -31.25
CA ARG A 215 4.10 -16.28 -32.52
C ARG A 215 4.97 -15.18 -33.12
N GLN A 216 4.78 -13.92 -32.72
CA GLN A 216 5.61 -12.80 -33.15
C GLN A 216 6.90 -12.68 -32.31
N GLY A 217 7.08 -13.54 -31.31
CA GLY A 217 8.22 -13.55 -30.41
C GLY A 217 8.10 -12.57 -29.24
N GLN A 218 6.98 -11.87 -29.11
CA GLN A 218 6.75 -10.94 -27.99
C GLN A 218 6.54 -11.75 -26.71
N THR A 219 7.11 -11.29 -25.60
CA THR A 219 6.99 -11.93 -24.30
C THR A 219 6.23 -11.06 -23.30
N ALA A 220 5.55 -11.71 -22.37
CA ALA A 220 4.91 -11.02 -21.26
C ALA A 220 5.22 -11.68 -19.92
N SER A 221 5.19 -10.91 -18.84
CA SER A 221 5.26 -11.43 -17.47
C SER A 221 4.19 -10.78 -16.60
N LEU A 222 3.39 -11.61 -15.94
CA LEU A 222 2.33 -11.23 -15.00
C LEU A 222 2.70 -11.68 -13.58
N HIS A 223 2.51 -10.80 -12.61
CA HIS A 223 2.33 -11.17 -11.21
C HIS A 223 1.01 -10.60 -10.70
N SER A 224 0.11 -11.49 -10.29
CA SER A 224 -1.15 -11.13 -9.65
C SER A 224 -1.19 -11.66 -8.23
N THR A 225 -1.54 -10.83 -7.25
CA THR A 225 -1.34 -11.19 -5.83
C THR A 225 -2.29 -10.50 -4.82
N MET A 226 -2.80 -11.29 -3.86
CA MET A 226 -3.56 -10.84 -2.68
C MET A 226 -2.65 -10.53 -1.48
N THR A 227 -1.37 -10.84 -1.58
CA THR A 227 -0.34 -10.56 -0.57
C THR A 227 0.42 -9.27 -0.89
N GLN A 228 -0.17 -8.40 -1.71
CA GLN A 228 0.37 -7.09 -2.05
C GLN A 228 -0.08 -6.08 -0.98
N TRP A 229 0.61 -6.12 0.16
CA TRP A 229 0.29 -5.37 1.39
C TRP A 229 0.08 -3.86 1.16
N ARG A 230 0.78 -3.31 0.18
CA ARG A 230 0.52 -2.00 -0.40
C ARG A 230 0.03 -2.20 -1.82
N GLN A 231 -1.22 -1.85 -2.08
CA GLN A 231 -1.85 -2.02 -3.38
C GLN A 231 -0.99 -1.42 -4.50
N LEU A 232 -0.87 -2.14 -5.60
CA LEU A 232 0.03 -1.83 -6.71
C LEU A 232 -0.65 -2.14 -8.02
N PHE A 233 -0.63 -1.18 -8.94
CA PHE A 233 -0.84 -1.39 -10.37
C PHE A 233 0.40 -0.87 -11.10
N SER A 234 1.01 -1.70 -11.95
CA SER A 234 2.16 -1.33 -12.77
C SER A 234 2.11 -2.12 -14.08
N LEU A 235 2.05 -1.39 -15.20
CA LEU A 235 2.11 -1.93 -16.55
C LEU A 235 3.29 -1.31 -17.29
N GLU A 236 4.15 -2.15 -17.84
CA GLU A 236 5.34 -1.75 -18.57
C GLU A 236 5.24 -2.26 -20.00
N LEU A 237 5.48 -1.39 -20.96
CA LEU A 237 5.51 -1.67 -22.39
C LEU A 237 6.89 -1.25 -22.91
N PHE A 238 7.69 -2.21 -23.34
CA PHE A 238 8.99 -1.92 -23.93
C PHE A 238 8.97 -2.21 -25.42
N LEU A 239 9.39 -1.23 -26.20
CA LEU A 239 9.31 -1.19 -27.64
C LEU A 239 10.71 -1.06 -28.25
N GLU A 240 10.83 -1.36 -29.55
CA GLU A 240 12.11 -1.28 -30.28
C GLU A 240 12.84 0.06 -30.11
N ARG A 241 12.09 1.15 -29.98
CA ARG A 241 12.63 2.52 -29.94
C ARG A 241 12.17 3.31 -28.72
N GLY A 242 11.82 2.65 -27.62
CA GLY A 242 11.45 3.35 -26.39
C GLY A 242 10.65 2.49 -25.41
N TYR A 243 10.13 3.11 -24.37
CA TYR A 243 9.27 2.45 -23.39
C TYR A 243 8.12 3.35 -22.96
N MET A 244 7.09 2.72 -22.40
CA MET A 244 5.98 3.35 -21.70
C MET A 244 5.72 2.58 -20.41
N VAL A 245 5.59 3.28 -19.28
CA VAL A 245 5.29 2.67 -17.99
C VAL A 245 4.10 3.38 -17.36
N VAL A 246 3.04 2.64 -17.09
CA VAL A 246 1.87 3.10 -16.35
C VAL A 246 2.00 2.62 -14.91
N ASN A 247 2.01 3.54 -13.96
CA ASN A 247 2.05 3.25 -12.53
C ASN A 247 0.83 3.85 -11.85
N GLY A 248 0.18 3.04 -11.01
CA GLY A 248 -1.09 3.39 -10.41
C GLY A 248 -2.24 3.37 -11.43
N ILE A 249 -3.44 3.20 -10.93
CA ILE A 249 -4.67 3.41 -11.68
C ILE A 249 -5.67 4.04 -10.73
N LEU A 250 -6.42 5.03 -11.21
CA LEU A 250 -7.50 5.58 -10.40
C LEU A 250 -8.57 4.53 -10.22
N SER A 251 -9.24 4.52 -9.07
CA SER A 251 -10.32 3.58 -8.84
C SER A 251 -11.34 4.23 -7.92
N ALA A 252 -12.56 4.39 -8.44
CA ALA A 252 -13.74 4.78 -7.66
C ALA A 252 -13.98 3.90 -6.41
N SER A 253 -13.42 2.69 -6.38
CA SER A 253 -13.52 1.76 -5.24
C SER A 253 -12.66 2.15 -4.04
N GLY A 254 -11.82 3.16 -4.17
CA GLY A 254 -10.96 3.67 -3.12
C GLY A 254 -9.87 2.73 -2.59
N GLY A 255 -9.77 1.50 -3.11
CA GLY A 255 -8.76 0.53 -2.68
C GLY A 255 -7.35 1.03 -2.96
N TYR A 256 -7.12 1.58 -4.15
CA TYR A 256 -5.85 2.21 -4.51
C TYR A 256 -5.76 3.64 -3.98
N THR A 257 -6.81 4.17 -3.32
CA THR A 257 -6.90 5.55 -2.85
C THR A 257 -6.70 5.63 -1.34
N ASN A 258 -5.45 5.54 -0.90
CA ASN A 258 -5.01 6.66 -0.07
C ASN A 258 -4.77 7.82 -1.04
N ASN A 259 -5.07 9.06 -0.64
CA ASN A 259 -5.05 10.30 -1.44
C ASN A 259 -3.70 10.67 -2.14
N TYR A 260 -2.86 9.68 -2.49
CA TYR A 260 -1.53 9.77 -3.06
C TYR A 260 -1.31 8.88 -4.30
N ALA A 261 -2.22 7.96 -4.65
CA ALA A 261 -2.07 7.17 -5.88
C ALA A 261 -2.49 8.00 -7.08
N LYS A 262 -1.48 8.46 -7.83
CA LYS A 262 -1.65 9.10 -9.14
C LYS A 262 -1.61 8.01 -10.20
N GLU A 263 -2.51 8.10 -11.18
CA GLU A 263 -2.33 7.38 -12.43
C GLU A 263 -1.27 8.14 -13.23
N GLU A 264 -0.11 7.51 -13.41
CA GLU A 264 1.07 8.14 -14.03
C GLU A 264 1.52 7.32 -15.24
N LEU A 265 1.76 8.00 -16.36
CA LEU A 265 2.35 7.43 -17.57
C LEU A 265 3.71 8.08 -17.83
N SER A 266 4.78 7.30 -17.72
CA SER A 266 6.14 7.66 -18.14
C SER A 266 6.42 7.16 -19.56
N ILE A 267 7.02 8.00 -20.41
CA ILE A 267 7.32 7.68 -21.81
C ILE A 267 8.74 8.16 -22.16
N ALA A 268 9.51 7.31 -22.84
CA ALA A 268 10.81 7.71 -23.38
C ALA A 268 11.10 7.07 -24.74
N LEU A 269 11.81 7.81 -25.61
CA LEU A 269 12.35 7.30 -26.88
C LEU A 269 13.81 6.85 -26.70
N ASN A 270 14.15 5.69 -27.26
CA ASN A 270 15.53 5.23 -27.34
C ASN A 270 16.29 6.07 -28.38
N ARG A 271 17.31 6.79 -27.93
CA ARG A 271 18.24 7.53 -28.79
C ARG A 271 19.62 6.93 -28.56
N SER A 272 20.13 6.17 -29.54
CA SER A 272 21.47 5.57 -29.46
C SER A 272 22.44 6.31 -30.40
N PRO A 273 23.73 6.44 -30.03
CA PRO A 273 24.54 5.37 -29.42
C PRO A 273 24.60 5.39 -27.89
N ALA A 274 24.91 4.23 -27.31
CA ALA A 274 25.30 4.10 -25.91
C ALA A 274 26.49 5.03 -25.56
N PRO A 275 26.61 5.54 -24.32
CA PRO A 275 25.74 5.40 -23.15
C PRO A 275 25.17 6.76 -22.73
N GLN A 276 23.97 7.15 -23.18
CA GLN A 276 23.38 8.45 -22.82
C GLN A 276 21.90 8.41 -22.36
N ALA A 277 21.42 7.26 -21.86
CA ALA A 277 20.13 7.25 -21.17
C ALA A 277 20.23 8.02 -19.83
N ARG A 278 19.94 9.32 -19.83
CA ARG A 278 19.78 10.16 -18.62
C ARG A 278 18.28 10.39 -18.36
N HIS A 279 17.87 10.39 -17.09
CA HIS A 279 16.48 10.62 -16.63
C HIS A 279 15.84 11.94 -17.09
N THR A 280 16.61 12.91 -17.60
CA THR A 280 16.12 14.24 -18.04
C THR A 280 15.32 14.23 -19.34
N HIS A 281 15.05 13.07 -19.94
CA HIS A 281 14.40 12.93 -21.25
C HIS A 281 13.11 12.07 -21.22
N GLU A 282 12.61 11.74 -20.02
CA GLU A 282 11.33 11.05 -19.82
C GLU A 282 10.18 12.08 -19.80
N GLU A 283 9.17 11.88 -20.64
CA GLU A 283 7.88 12.58 -20.55
C GLU A 283 7.05 11.87 -19.48
N ARG A 284 6.51 12.63 -18.51
CA ARG A 284 5.66 12.09 -17.46
C ARG A 284 4.30 12.80 -17.48
N LEU A 285 3.25 12.02 -17.65
CA LEU A 285 1.85 12.46 -17.63
C LEU A 285 1.19 11.93 -16.36
N VAL A 286 0.40 12.78 -15.71
CA VAL A 286 -0.31 12.45 -14.47
C VAL A 286 -1.80 12.74 -14.69
N PHE A 287 -2.64 11.77 -14.33
CA PHE A 287 -4.09 11.86 -14.43
C PHE A 287 -4.69 11.78 -13.02
N ASP A 288 -5.64 12.67 -12.73
CA ASP A 288 -6.22 12.87 -11.39
C ASP A 288 -7.74 12.62 -11.34
N GLN A 289 -8.36 12.32 -12.48
CA GLN A 289 -9.79 12.04 -12.62
C GLN A 289 -10.04 10.70 -13.31
N ASP A 290 -10.93 9.90 -12.73
CA ASP A 290 -11.31 8.59 -13.28
C ASP A 290 -12.52 8.72 -14.22
N HIS A 291 -12.25 8.75 -15.53
CA HIS A 291 -13.28 8.76 -16.57
C HIS A 291 -13.66 7.36 -17.06
N SER A 292 -13.00 6.31 -16.54
CA SER A 292 -13.01 4.99 -17.16
C SER A 292 -14.40 4.35 -17.18
N PHE A 293 -15.10 4.40 -16.04
CA PHE A 293 -16.44 3.82 -15.90
C PHE A 293 -17.50 4.55 -16.71
N ALA A 294 -17.45 5.89 -16.76
CA ALA A 294 -18.40 6.70 -17.53
C ALA A 294 -18.28 6.41 -19.03
N ARG A 295 -17.07 6.44 -19.58
CA ARG A 295 -16.80 6.10 -20.99
C ARG A 295 -17.26 4.69 -21.36
N GLU A 296 -17.13 3.77 -20.42
CA GLU A 296 -17.56 2.39 -20.62
C GLU A 296 -19.08 2.25 -20.73
N VAL A 297 -19.84 2.96 -19.88
CA VAL A 297 -21.30 3.03 -19.96
C VAL A 297 -21.72 3.76 -21.24
N GLU A 298 -21.08 4.88 -21.57
CA GLU A 298 -21.34 5.65 -22.80
C GLU A 298 -21.12 4.82 -24.06
N GLU A 299 -20.05 4.01 -24.15
CA GLU A 299 -19.84 3.14 -25.31
C GLU A 299 -20.99 2.13 -25.47
N PHE A 300 -21.44 1.53 -24.35
CA PHE A 300 -22.52 0.55 -24.36
C PHE A 300 -23.84 1.18 -24.84
N THR A 301 -24.23 2.30 -24.25
CA THR A 301 -25.50 2.98 -24.58
C THR A 301 -25.48 3.51 -26.01
N ASN A 302 -24.35 4.09 -26.45
CA ASN A 302 -24.17 4.51 -27.84
C ASN A 302 -24.28 3.34 -28.83
N ALA A 303 -23.73 2.17 -28.48
CA ALA A 303 -23.81 0.99 -29.32
C ALA A 303 -25.25 0.48 -29.47
N ILE A 304 -26.08 0.58 -28.44
CA ILE A 304 -27.51 0.23 -28.53
C ILE A 304 -28.24 1.22 -29.41
N GLN A 305 -28.15 2.51 -29.08
CA GLN A 305 -28.91 3.58 -29.74
C GLN A 305 -28.62 3.72 -31.23
N HIS A 306 -27.36 3.52 -31.63
CA HIS A 306 -26.92 3.67 -33.01
C HIS A 306 -26.76 2.31 -33.72
N ASN A 307 -27.22 1.22 -33.12
CA ASN A 307 -27.02 -0.15 -33.59
C ASN A 307 -25.53 -0.45 -33.94
N GLY A 308 -24.62 0.08 -33.12
CA GLY A 308 -23.19 -0.12 -33.23
C GLY A 308 -22.71 -1.48 -32.74
N LYS A 309 -21.40 -1.69 -32.79
CA LYS A 309 -20.73 -2.85 -32.19
C LYS A 309 -20.10 -2.46 -30.86
N ILE A 310 -20.08 -3.39 -29.92
CA ILE A 310 -19.25 -3.29 -28.72
C ILE A 310 -17.78 -3.42 -29.14
N ARG A 311 -16.96 -2.43 -28.77
CA ARG A 311 -15.54 -2.35 -29.20
C ARG A 311 -14.59 -2.84 -28.12
N VAL A 312 -14.97 -2.67 -26.87
CA VAL A 312 -14.20 -3.10 -25.70
C VAL A 312 -15.06 -3.99 -24.82
N GLY A 313 -14.50 -5.09 -24.33
CA GLY A 313 -15.25 -6.04 -23.50
C GLY A 313 -16.33 -6.76 -24.32
N SER A 314 -16.09 -6.96 -25.61
CA SER A 314 -16.97 -7.76 -26.47
C SER A 314 -16.90 -9.24 -26.08
N ILE A 315 -17.84 -10.06 -26.60
CA ILE A 315 -17.77 -11.51 -26.43
C ILE A 315 -16.48 -12.10 -27.03
N ASP A 316 -15.93 -11.49 -28.08
CA ASP A 316 -14.66 -11.91 -28.70
C ASP A 316 -13.45 -11.56 -27.82
N ASP A 317 -13.47 -10.41 -27.13
CA ASP A 317 -12.48 -10.08 -26.12
C ASP A 317 -12.54 -11.10 -24.96
N ALA A 318 -13.75 -11.35 -24.46
CA ALA A 318 -13.99 -12.26 -23.34
C ALA A 318 -13.51 -13.69 -23.62
N GLU A 319 -13.80 -14.25 -24.80
CA GLU A 319 -13.37 -15.60 -25.13
C GLU A 319 -11.85 -15.68 -25.28
N LYS A 320 -11.21 -14.70 -25.93
CA LYS A 320 -9.73 -14.64 -26.02
C LYS A 320 -9.10 -14.57 -24.64
N LEU A 321 -9.61 -13.71 -23.78
CA LEU A 321 -9.12 -13.53 -22.43
C LEU A 321 -9.28 -14.79 -21.58
N MET A 322 -10.47 -15.39 -21.58
CA MET A 322 -10.73 -16.61 -20.82
C MET A 322 -9.98 -17.83 -21.37
N THR A 323 -9.65 -17.84 -22.67
CA THR A 323 -8.74 -18.84 -23.25
C THR A 323 -7.34 -18.72 -22.63
N VAL A 324 -6.82 -17.50 -22.45
CA VAL A 324 -5.52 -17.30 -21.79
C VAL A 324 -5.58 -17.68 -20.31
N VAL A 325 -6.67 -17.33 -19.61
CA VAL A 325 -6.89 -17.72 -18.21
C VAL A 325 -6.92 -19.25 -18.06
N GLU A 326 -7.64 -19.96 -18.93
CA GLU A 326 -7.69 -21.43 -18.93
C GLU A 326 -6.29 -22.04 -19.16
N LYS A 327 -5.51 -21.46 -20.08
CA LYS A 327 -4.10 -21.87 -20.28
C LYS A 327 -3.25 -21.66 -19.03
N ILE A 328 -3.42 -20.55 -18.30
CA ILE A 328 -2.69 -20.31 -17.05
C ILE A 328 -3.03 -21.39 -16.04
N TYR A 329 -4.31 -21.66 -15.77
CA TYR A 329 -4.71 -22.69 -14.81
C TYR A 329 -4.29 -24.11 -15.24
N THR A 330 -4.27 -24.39 -16.53
CA THR A 330 -3.83 -25.69 -17.06
C THR A 330 -2.31 -25.89 -16.95
N ASN A 331 -1.53 -24.81 -17.06
CA ASN A 331 -0.06 -24.85 -17.03
C ASN A 331 0.54 -24.41 -15.68
N ALA A 332 -0.30 -24.17 -14.67
CA ALA A 332 0.17 -23.90 -13.32
C ALA A 332 0.50 -25.21 -12.61
N ASP A 333 1.70 -25.30 -12.02
CA ASP A 333 2.00 -26.40 -11.09
C ASP A 333 0.97 -26.40 -9.96
N LYS A 334 0.29 -27.54 -9.79
CA LYS A 334 -0.82 -27.69 -8.84
C LYS A 334 -0.28 -27.96 -7.43
N ASP A 335 0.15 -26.92 -6.74
CA ASP A 335 0.44 -26.94 -5.30
C ASP A 335 -0.76 -26.42 -4.47
N LEU A 336 -1.99 -26.61 -4.96
CA LEU A 336 -3.18 -26.30 -4.18
C LEU A 336 -3.47 -27.51 -3.26
N PRO A 337 -3.43 -27.35 -1.92
CA PRO A 337 -3.82 -28.44 -1.02
C PRO A 337 -5.29 -28.82 -1.27
N GLU A 338 -5.60 -30.11 -1.28
CA GLU A 338 -6.98 -30.60 -1.31
C GLU A 338 -7.70 -30.08 -0.04
N TYR A 339 -8.59 -29.11 -0.22
CA TYR A 339 -9.44 -28.61 0.85
C TYR A 339 -10.57 -29.61 1.11
N ALA A 340 -10.58 -30.24 2.28
CA ALA A 340 -11.73 -30.98 2.78
C ALA A 340 -12.74 -29.97 3.36
N PRO A 341 -13.94 -29.80 2.77
CA PRO A 341 -14.92 -28.87 3.30
C PRO A 341 -15.47 -29.43 4.62
N GLU A 342 -15.25 -28.71 5.73
CA GLU A 342 -16.11 -28.88 6.90
C GLU A 342 -17.52 -28.47 6.52
N GLU A 343 -18.49 -29.35 6.76
CA GLU A 343 -19.90 -29.12 6.51
C GLU A 343 -20.40 -27.89 7.27
N PHE A 344 -20.73 -26.82 6.54
CA PHE A 344 -21.50 -25.71 7.09
C PHE A 344 -22.94 -26.17 7.30
N ALA A 345 -23.22 -26.72 8.49
CA ALA A 345 -24.57 -26.94 8.95
C ALA A 345 -25.24 -25.58 9.28
N VAL A 346 -26.20 -25.18 8.45
CA VAL A 346 -27.14 -24.12 8.77
C VAL A 346 -28.23 -24.73 9.66
N SER A 347 -28.25 -24.41 10.96
CA SER A 347 -29.43 -24.70 11.80
C SER A 347 -29.64 -23.67 12.91
N ALA A 348 -30.88 -23.16 12.99
CA ALA A 348 -31.44 -22.28 14.02
C ALA A 348 -31.56 -22.99 15.41
N PRO A 349 -31.76 -22.26 16.52
CA PRO A 349 -31.45 -22.75 17.86
C PRO A 349 -32.58 -23.54 18.52
N ALA A 350 -32.23 -24.63 19.21
CA ALA A 350 -33.09 -25.28 20.21
C ALA A 350 -32.25 -25.91 21.34
N VAL A 351 -32.92 -26.14 22.47
CA VAL A 351 -32.41 -26.12 23.85
C VAL A 351 -32.27 -27.54 24.46
N ARG A 352 -31.25 -27.70 25.36
CA ARG A 352 -31.00 -28.78 26.38
C ARG A 352 -30.53 -30.15 25.85
N SER A 353 -29.72 -30.98 26.54
CA SER A 353 -29.25 -31.08 27.94
C SER A 353 -27.95 -31.91 28.04
N ALA A 354 -27.29 -31.82 29.21
CA ALA A 354 -25.95 -32.30 29.56
C ALA A 354 -25.77 -33.84 29.75
N THR A 355 -24.49 -34.19 30.06
CA THR A 355 -23.84 -35.46 30.50
C THR A 355 -23.02 -36.12 29.38
N GLU A 356 -21.74 -36.49 29.51
CA GLU A 356 -20.89 -36.81 30.67
C GLU A 356 -19.37 -36.72 30.34
N LYS A 357 -18.56 -36.88 31.41
CA LYS A 357 -17.13 -36.57 31.63
C LYS A 357 -16.10 -37.47 30.92
N ASN A 358 -14.90 -36.91 30.68
CA ASN A 358 -13.53 -37.38 31.05
C ASN A 358 -12.51 -36.75 30.06
N GLU A 359 -11.26 -36.39 30.35
CA GLU A 359 -10.41 -36.27 31.53
C GLU A 359 -9.23 -35.38 31.09
N THR A 360 -8.75 -34.53 31.98
CA THR A 360 -7.81 -33.42 31.78
C THR A 360 -6.34 -33.84 31.72
N GLN A 361 -5.57 -33.29 30.76
CA GLN A 361 -4.15 -32.99 30.92
C GLN A 361 -3.94 -31.47 30.91
N HIS A 362 -3.28 -30.97 31.96
CA HIS A 362 -3.14 -29.56 32.32
C HIS A 362 -2.23 -28.79 31.36
N ILE A 363 -2.82 -27.85 30.60
CA ILE A 363 -2.14 -26.66 30.07
C ILE A 363 -2.75 -25.45 30.80
N GLN A 364 -1.94 -24.62 31.44
CA GLN A 364 -2.43 -23.44 32.15
C GLN A 364 -3.05 -22.43 31.17
N PRO A 365 -4.31 -21.99 31.38
CA PRO A 365 -4.95 -21.05 30.48
C PRO A 365 -4.42 -19.62 30.70
N ILE A 366 -4.06 -18.99 29.57
CA ILE A 366 -3.84 -17.55 29.45
C ILE A 366 -5.12 -16.85 29.94
N LYS A 367 -5.00 -15.91 30.89
CA LYS A 367 -6.12 -15.09 31.37
C LYS A 367 -6.78 -14.38 30.18
N GLN A 368 -7.95 -14.87 29.77
CA GLN A 368 -8.86 -14.14 28.89
C GLN A 368 -9.31 -12.87 29.62
N THR A 369 -8.84 -11.72 29.15
CA THR A 369 -9.42 -10.43 29.50
C THR A 369 -10.81 -10.33 28.88
N ALA A 370 -11.81 -9.95 29.69
CA ALA A 370 -13.20 -9.79 29.29
C ALA A 370 -13.37 -8.90 28.04
N PRO A 371 -14.40 -9.14 27.21
CA PRO A 371 -14.70 -8.29 26.07
C PRO A 371 -15.06 -6.87 26.55
N VAL A 372 -14.39 -5.86 26.00
CA VAL A 372 -14.66 -4.45 26.28
C VAL A 372 -15.96 -4.08 25.58
N THR A 373 -17.06 -4.13 26.31
CA THR A 373 -18.35 -3.55 25.91
C THR A 373 -18.42 -2.08 26.34
N SER A 374 -17.91 -1.16 25.51
CA SER A 374 -18.29 0.26 25.57
C SER A 374 -17.88 0.98 24.29
N THR A 375 -18.87 1.41 23.51
CA THR A 375 -18.76 2.16 22.24
C THR A 375 -18.60 3.66 22.47
N GLU A 376 -17.62 4.06 23.27
CA GLU A 376 -17.11 5.44 23.32
C GLU A 376 -15.58 5.37 23.44
N MET A 377 -14.83 5.93 22.47
CA MET A 377 -13.39 6.13 22.66
C MET A 377 -13.20 7.20 23.74
N PRO A 378 -12.61 6.88 24.90
CA PRO A 378 -12.37 7.91 25.90
C PRO A 378 -11.20 8.76 25.42
N VAL A 379 -11.44 10.04 25.12
CA VAL A 379 -10.40 11.06 24.93
C VAL A 379 -9.36 11.00 26.08
N SER A 380 -9.76 10.55 27.27
CA SER A 380 -8.89 10.33 28.43
C SER A 380 -7.82 9.23 28.28
N ARG A 381 -8.03 8.20 27.44
CA ARG A 381 -7.01 7.13 27.26
C ARG A 381 -5.84 7.60 26.40
N PHE A 382 -6.11 8.42 25.40
CA PHE A 382 -5.07 9.01 24.54
C PHE A 382 -4.28 10.06 25.30
N THR A 383 -4.94 11.07 25.88
CA THR A 383 -4.26 12.11 26.68
C THR A 383 -3.49 11.51 27.87
N GLY A 384 -4.08 10.53 28.57
CA GLY A 384 -3.39 9.84 29.66
C GLY A 384 -2.16 9.05 29.19
N ARG A 385 -2.16 8.49 27.98
CA ARG A 385 -0.97 7.84 27.40
C ARG A 385 0.09 8.89 27.03
N MET A 386 -0.30 10.01 26.42
CA MET A 386 0.64 11.07 26.05
C MET A 386 1.31 11.70 27.27
N ASN A 387 0.55 11.97 28.34
CA ASN A 387 1.11 12.47 29.60
C ASN A 387 2.12 11.49 30.20
N ARG A 388 1.82 10.17 30.19
CA ARG A 388 2.80 9.16 30.66
C ARG A 388 4.08 9.17 29.83
N ILE A 389 3.99 9.24 28.49
CA ILE A 389 5.16 9.33 27.63
C ILE A 389 5.98 10.59 27.94
N GLN A 390 5.31 11.73 28.11
CA GLN A 390 5.96 12.98 28.49
C GLN A 390 6.68 12.84 29.85
N ASP A 391 6.01 12.29 30.86
CA ASP A 391 6.58 12.06 32.18
C ASP A 391 7.82 11.15 32.08
N MET A 392 7.77 10.06 31.32
CA MET A 392 8.93 9.17 31.14
C MET A 392 10.11 9.81 30.41
N LEU A 393 9.83 10.69 29.43
CA LEU A 393 10.89 11.45 28.76
C LEU A 393 11.57 12.44 29.72
N ILE A 394 10.79 13.12 30.56
CA ILE A 394 11.31 14.03 31.59
C ILE A 394 12.15 13.28 32.63
N HIS A 395 11.73 12.07 33.01
CA HIS A 395 12.42 11.23 33.99
C HIS A 395 13.40 10.24 33.37
N THR A 396 13.85 10.48 32.13
CA THR A 396 14.93 9.70 31.53
C THR A 396 16.21 9.94 32.33
N GLU A 397 16.78 8.88 32.86
CA GLU A 397 18.01 8.94 33.64
C GLU A 397 19.20 8.70 32.74
N ILE A 398 20.23 9.54 32.86
CA ILE A 398 21.46 9.42 32.08
C ILE A 398 22.63 9.31 33.03
N ALA A 399 23.51 8.33 32.79
CA ALA A 399 24.67 8.08 33.63
C ALA A 399 25.92 7.80 32.81
N ASN A 400 27.09 8.10 33.37
CA ASN A 400 28.38 7.72 32.79
C ASN A 400 28.77 6.27 33.16
N GLY A 401 29.88 5.77 32.60
CA GLY A 401 30.49 4.50 33.00
C GLY A 401 30.82 4.52 34.51
N GLY A 402 30.10 3.72 35.29
CA GLY A 402 30.11 3.76 36.77
C GLY A 402 28.84 4.29 37.43
N LEU A 403 27.76 4.48 36.66
CA LEU A 403 26.43 4.90 37.13
C LEU A 403 26.39 6.27 37.83
N GLN A 404 27.36 7.17 37.58
CA GLN A 404 27.25 8.54 38.09
C GLN A 404 26.22 9.30 37.25
N PRO A 405 25.15 9.84 37.86
CA PRO A 405 24.14 10.58 37.14
C PRO A 405 24.73 11.83 36.48
N ILE A 406 24.32 12.09 35.24
CA ILE A 406 24.57 13.32 34.51
C ILE A 406 23.25 13.88 33.99
N ASN A 407 23.15 15.20 33.85
CA ASN A 407 21.93 15.79 33.33
C ASN A 407 21.74 15.51 31.83
N ALA A 408 20.53 15.70 31.33
CA ALA A 408 20.19 15.37 29.95
C ALA A 408 21.02 16.14 28.92
N ASP A 409 21.22 17.44 29.12
CA ASP A 409 22.02 18.27 28.22
C ASP A 409 23.47 17.78 28.14
N GLN A 410 24.07 17.38 29.26
CA GLN A 410 25.42 16.80 29.30
C GLN A 410 25.47 15.44 28.61
N GLY A 411 24.44 14.61 28.77
CA GLY A 411 24.30 13.34 28.07
C GLY A 411 24.27 13.51 26.56
N PHE A 412 23.36 14.36 26.07
CA PHE A 412 23.23 14.66 24.65
C PHE A 412 24.44 15.41 24.08
N ALA A 413 25.06 16.31 24.83
CA ALA A 413 26.29 16.98 24.41
C ALA A 413 27.44 15.98 24.21
N LYS A 414 27.56 14.96 25.08
CA LYS A 414 28.57 13.90 24.90
C LYS A 414 28.25 12.98 23.72
N LEU A 415 26.98 12.60 23.55
CA LEU A 415 26.52 11.83 22.39
C LEU A 415 26.83 12.58 21.09
N LEU A 416 26.49 13.87 21.01
CA LEU A 416 26.79 14.75 19.89
C LEU A 416 28.31 14.86 19.65
N LEU A 417 29.09 15.12 20.71
CA LEU A 417 30.54 15.25 20.62
C LEU A 417 31.20 13.99 20.07
N TRP A 418 30.88 12.81 20.60
CA TRP A 418 31.48 11.56 20.13
C TRP A 418 31.02 11.19 18.73
N THR A 419 29.79 11.51 18.36
CA THR A 419 29.30 11.34 16.99
C THR A 419 30.10 12.22 16.02
N ARG A 420 30.32 13.49 16.36
CA ARG A 420 31.15 14.42 15.56
C ARG A 420 32.61 14.01 15.51
N MET A 421 33.17 13.52 16.61
CA MET A 421 34.53 12.98 16.61
C MET A 421 34.65 11.77 15.69
N THR A 422 33.69 10.84 15.73
CA THR A 422 33.65 9.68 14.83
C THR A 422 33.62 10.15 13.37
N GLN A 423 32.78 11.15 13.06
CA GLN A 423 32.73 11.80 11.75
C GLN A 423 34.07 12.39 11.32
N THR A 424 34.73 13.17 12.18
CA THR A 424 35.99 13.84 11.85
C THR A 424 37.16 12.88 11.62
N HIS A 425 37.17 11.75 12.32
CA HIS A 425 38.20 10.71 12.13
C HIS A 425 37.86 9.73 11.00
N GLY A 426 36.71 9.91 10.32
CA GLY A 426 36.26 9.01 9.26
C GLY A 426 35.80 7.63 9.73
N GLY A 427 35.52 7.49 11.03
CA GLY A 427 35.00 6.28 11.66
C GLY A 427 33.52 6.04 11.35
N THR A 428 33.03 4.89 11.78
CA THR A 428 31.69 4.37 11.54
C THR A 428 30.88 4.35 12.84
N VAL A 429 29.64 4.79 12.78
CA VAL A 429 28.67 4.64 13.87
C VAL A 429 27.90 3.35 13.66
N TYR A 430 28.11 2.38 14.54
CA TYR A 430 27.37 1.12 14.57
C TYR A 430 26.13 1.24 15.44
N LEU A 431 24.98 0.81 14.93
CA LEU A 431 23.74 0.76 15.70
C LEU A 431 23.20 -0.67 15.77
N ILE A 432 22.91 -1.16 16.97
CA ILE A 432 22.41 -2.52 17.21
C ILE A 432 21.14 -2.52 18.07
N GLY A 433 20.27 -3.50 17.82
CA GLY A 433 19.04 -3.71 18.57
C GLY A 433 18.31 -4.95 18.08
N ASN A 434 17.38 -5.47 18.89
CA ASN A 434 16.50 -6.60 18.51
C ASN A 434 15.08 -6.10 18.22
N GLY A 435 14.37 -6.76 17.29
CA GLY A 435 12.96 -6.47 17.01
C GLY A 435 12.71 -4.99 16.66
N ALA A 436 11.78 -4.32 17.36
CA ALA A 436 11.51 -2.90 17.17
C ALA A 436 12.75 -2.01 17.38
N SER A 437 13.65 -2.37 18.30
CA SER A 437 14.93 -1.67 18.48
C SER A 437 15.87 -1.83 17.27
N ALA A 438 15.79 -2.95 16.54
CA ALA A 438 16.52 -3.14 15.27
C ALA A 438 15.98 -2.23 14.16
N SER A 439 14.66 -2.05 14.10
CA SER A 439 14.00 -1.12 13.19
C SER A 439 14.38 0.33 13.50
N MET A 440 14.38 0.73 14.78
CA MET A 440 14.86 2.06 15.20
C MET A 440 16.34 2.25 14.86
N ALA A 441 17.20 1.27 15.15
CA ALA A 441 18.61 1.32 14.79
C ALA A 441 18.82 1.55 13.29
N SER A 442 18.11 0.81 12.44
CA SER A 442 18.17 0.95 10.98
C SER A 442 17.67 2.31 10.50
N HIS A 443 16.58 2.80 11.07
CA HIS A 443 16.01 4.10 10.71
C HIS A 443 16.97 5.25 11.07
N ILE A 444 17.48 5.27 12.30
CA ILE A 444 18.38 6.32 12.79
C ILE A 444 19.72 6.27 12.07
N ALA A 445 20.23 5.07 11.75
CA ALA A 445 21.40 4.92 10.89
C ALA A 445 21.21 5.60 9.54
N ALA A 446 20.06 5.36 8.88
CA ALA A 446 19.75 5.97 7.59
C ALA A 446 19.68 7.50 7.68
N ASP A 447 19.04 8.06 8.71
CA ASP A 447 18.93 9.51 8.89
C ASP A 447 20.28 10.17 9.20
N LEU A 448 21.10 9.55 10.05
CA LEU A 448 22.47 10.03 10.33
C LEU A 448 23.38 9.92 9.09
N CYS A 449 23.24 8.86 8.30
CA CYS A 449 23.98 8.70 7.06
C CYS A 449 23.60 9.78 6.04
N LYS A 450 22.28 9.95 5.82
CA LYS A 450 21.74 10.82 4.79
C LYS A 450 21.87 12.30 5.16
N ASN A 451 21.47 12.66 6.37
CA ASN A 451 21.36 14.06 6.80
C ASN A 451 22.56 14.49 7.64
N GLY A 452 23.15 13.59 8.43
CA GLY A 452 24.30 13.87 9.29
C GLY A 452 25.67 13.71 8.61
N ASN A 453 25.72 13.20 7.38
CA ASN A 453 26.95 12.89 6.62
C ASN A 453 27.93 11.99 7.41
N LEU A 454 27.39 10.95 8.06
CA LEU A 454 28.17 9.96 8.81
C LEU A 454 28.26 8.63 8.06
N ARG A 455 29.36 7.91 8.27
CA ARG A 455 29.39 6.47 7.98
C ARG A 455 28.60 5.77 9.09
N THR A 456 27.58 5.01 8.71
CA THR A 456 26.79 4.24 9.67
C THR A 456 26.66 2.81 9.20
N GLN A 457 26.55 1.88 10.15
CA GLN A 457 26.36 0.47 9.86
C GLN A 457 25.39 -0.15 10.87
N VAL A 458 24.50 -0.99 10.36
CA VAL A 458 23.61 -1.85 11.17
C VAL A 458 23.78 -3.30 10.75
N PHE A 459 23.45 -4.21 11.66
CA PHE A 459 23.49 -5.65 11.39
C PHE A 459 22.07 -6.20 11.36
N THR A 460 21.27 -5.74 10.39
CA THR A 460 19.88 -6.16 10.18
C THR A 460 19.67 -7.01 8.93
N ASP A 461 20.74 -7.32 8.21
CA ASP A 461 20.70 -8.26 7.09
C ASP A 461 20.34 -9.67 7.56
N LEU A 462 19.23 -10.19 7.03
CA LEU A 462 18.68 -11.49 7.45
C LEU A 462 19.66 -12.64 7.15
N SER A 463 20.39 -12.57 6.04
CA SER A 463 21.34 -13.61 5.65
C SER A 463 22.50 -13.67 6.65
N LEU A 464 23.07 -12.52 7.01
CA LEU A 464 24.15 -12.42 8.00
C LEU A 464 23.69 -12.85 9.40
N ILE A 465 22.52 -12.38 9.85
CA ILE A 465 21.97 -12.75 11.17
C ILE A 465 21.76 -14.26 11.24
N THR A 466 21.11 -14.85 10.25
CA THR A 466 20.79 -16.29 10.26
C THR A 466 22.03 -17.15 10.13
N ALA A 467 23.02 -16.75 9.31
CA ALA A 467 24.30 -17.44 9.22
C ALA A 467 25.06 -17.43 10.54
N VAL A 468 25.22 -16.26 11.17
CA VAL A 468 25.92 -16.17 12.47
C VAL A 468 25.14 -16.89 13.57
N ALA A 469 23.81 -16.77 13.60
CA ALA A 469 22.97 -17.44 14.59
C ALA A 469 23.06 -18.97 14.48
N ASN A 470 23.11 -19.50 13.26
CA ASN A 470 23.18 -20.93 12.98
C ASN A 470 24.58 -21.50 13.26
N ASP A 471 25.64 -20.82 12.78
CA ASP A 471 26.99 -21.39 12.72
C ASP A 471 27.84 -21.06 13.97
N ILE A 472 27.55 -19.96 14.66
CA ILE A 472 28.32 -19.49 15.82
C ILE A 472 27.43 -19.44 17.07
N GLY A 473 26.27 -18.78 16.97
CA GLY A 473 25.26 -18.75 18.01
C GLY A 473 24.40 -17.50 17.99
N ALA A 474 23.16 -17.62 18.46
CA ALA A 474 22.20 -16.51 18.49
C ALA A 474 22.66 -15.32 19.36
N HIS A 475 23.54 -15.56 20.33
CA HIS A 475 24.14 -14.54 21.18
C HIS A 475 25.30 -13.79 20.51
N ASP A 476 25.76 -14.23 19.33
CA ASP A 476 26.91 -13.71 18.60
C ASP A 476 26.56 -12.82 17.41
N ILE A 477 25.27 -12.68 17.11
CA ILE A 477 24.77 -12.04 15.88
C ILE A 477 25.24 -10.59 15.68
N PHE A 478 25.57 -9.89 16.77
CA PHE A 478 26.10 -8.53 16.74
C PHE A 478 27.60 -8.47 17.04
N SER A 479 28.12 -9.29 17.96
CA SER A 479 29.55 -9.29 18.31
C SER A 479 30.43 -9.80 17.17
N THR A 480 30.03 -10.88 16.49
CA THR A 480 30.81 -11.47 15.37
C THR A 480 31.06 -10.47 14.25
N PRO A 481 30.05 -9.78 13.68
CA PRO A 481 30.33 -8.79 12.64
C PRO A 481 31.05 -7.56 13.20
N LEU A 482 30.75 -7.11 14.41
CA LEU A 482 31.47 -6.00 15.04
C LEU A 482 32.97 -6.30 15.17
N GLU A 483 33.33 -7.53 15.52
CA GLU A 483 34.72 -7.97 15.61
C GLU A 483 35.48 -7.98 14.28
N ARG A 484 34.74 -8.09 13.17
CA ARG A 484 35.30 -8.14 11.83
C ARG A 484 35.37 -6.77 11.16
N PHE A 485 34.44 -5.87 11.50
CA PHE A 485 34.28 -4.59 10.80
C PHE A 485 34.70 -3.36 11.62
N ALA A 486 34.67 -3.43 12.96
CA ALA A 486 34.87 -2.25 13.80
C ALA A 486 36.31 -2.04 14.27
N ASP A 487 36.71 -0.77 14.25
CA ASP A 487 37.99 -0.22 14.69
C ASP A 487 37.83 0.65 15.96
N GLN A 488 38.93 1.02 16.60
CA GLN A 488 38.91 1.79 17.86
C GLN A 488 38.31 3.21 17.74
N ASP A 489 38.31 3.79 16.53
CA ASP A 489 37.80 5.13 16.25
C ASP A 489 36.29 5.14 15.94
N ASP A 490 35.66 3.97 16.00
CA ASP A 490 34.24 3.78 15.77
C ASP A 490 33.40 3.97 17.06
N LEU A 491 32.10 4.20 16.88
CA LEU A 491 31.12 4.42 17.95
C LEU A 491 30.03 3.35 17.88
N LEU A 492 29.76 2.68 19.00
CA LEU A 492 28.62 1.77 19.14
C LEU A 492 27.45 2.44 19.87
N ILE A 493 26.26 2.36 19.29
CA ILE A 493 24.97 2.67 19.92
C ILE A 493 24.18 1.37 20.09
N ALA A 494 23.93 0.98 21.34
CA ALA A 494 23.18 -0.23 21.66
C ALA A 494 21.78 0.11 22.19
N ILE A 495 20.73 -0.36 21.51
CA ILE A 495 19.34 -0.05 21.84
C ILE A 495 18.61 -1.34 22.24
N SER A 496 18.07 -1.39 23.46
CA SER A 496 17.33 -2.55 23.95
C SER A 496 16.31 -2.16 25.02
N SER A 497 15.01 -2.29 24.73
CA SER A 497 13.94 -2.01 25.69
C SER A 497 14.09 -2.81 27.00
N SER A 498 14.49 -4.09 26.94
CA SER A 498 14.69 -4.93 28.13
C SER A 498 16.03 -4.71 28.85
N GLY A 499 17.01 -4.09 28.18
CA GLY A 499 18.40 -3.96 28.62
C GLY A 499 19.14 -5.25 29.01
N SER A 500 18.57 -6.43 28.76
CA SER A 500 19.08 -7.72 29.26
C SER A 500 19.33 -8.74 28.15
N SER A 501 19.22 -8.33 26.89
CA SER A 501 19.38 -9.21 25.72
C SER A 501 20.83 -9.70 25.62
N PRO A 502 21.10 -11.03 25.69
CA PRO A 502 22.47 -11.55 25.73
C PRO A 502 23.33 -11.14 24.53
N ASN A 503 22.74 -11.10 23.34
CA ASN A 503 23.43 -10.67 22.12
C ASN A 503 23.84 -9.20 22.11
N ILE A 504 23.05 -8.31 22.72
CA ILE A 504 23.37 -6.89 22.85
C ILE A 504 24.47 -6.71 23.88
N ILE A 505 24.37 -7.37 25.04
CA ILE A 505 25.40 -7.28 26.09
C ILE A 505 26.75 -7.81 25.58
N LYS A 506 26.76 -8.94 24.87
CA LYS A 506 27.99 -9.50 24.27
C LYS A 506 28.63 -8.52 23.28
N ALA A 507 27.84 -7.88 22.42
CA ALA A 507 28.34 -6.89 21.46
C ALA A 507 28.88 -5.63 22.14
N VAL A 508 28.23 -5.15 23.20
CA VAL A 508 28.74 -4.03 24.01
C VAL A 508 30.10 -4.39 24.62
N ASN A 509 30.24 -5.58 25.22
CA ASN A 509 31.53 -6.01 25.78
C ASN A 509 32.62 -6.10 24.70
N SER A 510 32.30 -6.68 23.54
CA SER A 510 33.22 -6.77 22.40
C SER A 510 33.67 -5.39 21.89
N ALA A 511 32.77 -4.39 21.88
CA ALA A 511 33.12 -3.01 21.53
C ALA A 511 34.06 -2.36 22.56
N LEU A 512 33.82 -2.60 23.86
CA LEU A 512 34.67 -2.08 24.94
C LEU A 512 36.08 -2.70 24.91
N GLU A 513 36.18 -4.00 24.65
CA GLU A 513 37.46 -4.69 24.47
C GLU A 513 38.29 -4.10 23.31
N ARG A 514 37.59 -3.60 22.28
CA ARG A 514 38.16 -2.88 21.13
C ARG A 514 38.40 -1.40 21.36
N ARG A 515 38.16 -0.90 22.57
CA ARG A 515 38.31 0.50 22.98
C ARG A 515 37.40 1.48 22.23
N MET A 516 36.34 0.98 21.60
CA MET A 516 35.32 1.81 20.98
C MET A 516 34.59 2.63 22.04
N LYS A 517 34.06 3.79 21.65
CA LYS A 517 33.07 4.48 22.47
C LYS A 517 31.74 3.74 22.38
N VAL A 518 31.04 3.66 23.51
CA VAL A 518 29.77 2.92 23.61
C VAL A 518 28.74 3.79 24.31
N ILE A 519 27.57 3.93 23.69
CA ILE A 519 26.40 4.59 24.24
C ILE A 519 25.24 3.60 24.23
N THR A 520 24.48 3.55 25.32
CA THR A 520 23.36 2.60 25.45
C THR A 520 22.04 3.32 25.65
N PHE A 521 20.97 2.71 25.13
CA PHE A 521 19.58 3.08 25.35
C PHE A 521 18.85 1.85 25.90
N SER A 522 18.45 1.93 27.16
CA SER A 522 17.77 0.86 27.89
C SER A 522 16.45 1.36 28.50
N ALA A 523 15.60 0.43 28.92
CA ALA A 523 14.36 0.76 29.63
C ALA A 523 13.96 -0.38 30.57
N MET A 524 12.70 -0.37 31.00
CA MET A 524 12.08 -1.44 31.80
C MET A 524 12.66 -1.53 33.21
N LYS A 525 13.35 -2.62 33.54
CA LYS A 525 13.80 -2.85 34.91
C LYS A 525 15.01 -1.98 35.22
N SER A 526 15.02 -1.34 36.38
CA SER A 526 16.13 -0.46 36.80
C SER A 526 17.44 -1.20 37.03
N ASP A 527 17.39 -2.52 37.26
CA ASP A 527 18.54 -3.40 37.44
C ASP A 527 19.03 -4.03 36.12
N ASN A 528 18.51 -3.58 34.96
CA ASN A 528 18.95 -4.13 33.69
C ASN A 528 20.46 -3.86 33.46
N PRO A 529 21.23 -4.84 32.96
CA PRO A 529 22.68 -4.69 32.81
C PRO A 529 23.09 -3.52 31.90
N LEU A 530 22.38 -3.34 30.78
CA LEU A 530 22.74 -2.38 29.74
C LEU A 530 22.78 -0.92 30.23
N ARG A 531 22.04 -0.59 31.31
CA ARG A 531 22.06 0.70 32.01
C ARG A 531 23.43 1.09 32.58
N SER A 532 24.38 0.16 32.68
CA SER A 532 25.71 0.39 33.26
C SER A 532 26.89 0.02 32.35
N CYS A 533 26.64 -0.61 31.21
CA CYS A 533 27.70 -1.18 30.38
C CYS A 533 28.33 -0.17 29.41
N GLY A 534 27.62 0.88 29.02
CA GLY A 534 28.13 1.93 28.15
C GLY A 534 29.00 2.95 28.86
N HIS A 535 29.72 3.75 28.08
CA HIS A 535 30.39 4.94 28.59
C HIS A 535 29.39 6.05 28.94
N ILE A 536 28.26 6.10 28.22
CA ILE A 536 27.06 6.89 28.54
C ILE A 536 25.84 5.98 28.37
N ASN A 537 24.94 6.02 29.34
CA ASN A 537 23.81 5.12 29.42
C ASN A 537 22.53 5.94 29.60
N PHE A 538 21.63 5.87 28.62
CA PHE A 538 20.28 6.44 28.68
C PHE A 538 19.33 5.35 29.16
N TYR A 539 18.59 5.63 30.22
CA TYR A 539 17.61 4.71 30.81
C TYR A 539 16.26 5.38 30.95
N VAL A 540 15.24 4.76 30.35
CA VAL A 540 13.84 5.22 30.45
C VAL A 540 13.10 4.31 31.43
N PRO A 541 12.45 4.84 32.49
CA PRO A 541 11.68 4.05 33.46
C PRO A 541 10.30 3.62 32.91
N ALA A 542 10.29 3.00 31.72
CA ALA A 542 9.07 2.55 31.06
C ALA A 542 8.57 1.20 31.59
N LEU A 543 7.25 1.04 31.72
CA LEU A 543 6.65 -0.20 32.24
C LEU A 543 6.31 -1.21 31.15
N THR A 544 6.19 -0.76 29.91
CA THR A 544 5.82 -1.58 28.75
C THR A 544 6.78 -1.38 27.57
N TYR A 545 6.85 -2.38 26.69
CA TYR A 545 7.68 -2.29 25.47
C TYR A 545 7.27 -1.10 24.58
N GLY A 546 5.98 -0.89 24.36
CA GLY A 546 5.52 0.22 23.50
C GLY A 546 5.84 1.61 24.07
N GLU A 547 5.87 1.76 25.40
CA GLU A 547 6.31 2.99 26.05
C GLU A 547 7.82 3.19 25.89
N ALA A 548 8.61 2.14 26.14
CA ALA A 548 10.06 2.15 25.96
C ALA A 548 10.44 2.52 24.52
N GLU A 549 9.80 1.89 23.52
CA GLU A 549 10.03 2.12 22.10
C GLU A 549 9.68 3.56 21.70
N THR A 550 8.55 4.10 22.18
CA THR A 550 8.14 5.49 21.90
C THR A 550 9.16 6.48 22.47
N CYS A 551 9.60 6.27 23.71
CA CYS A 551 10.59 7.14 24.34
C CYS A 551 11.96 7.04 23.68
N HIS A 552 12.43 5.82 23.36
CA HIS A 552 13.70 5.62 22.63
C HIS A 552 13.67 6.30 21.27
N ALA A 553 12.58 6.17 20.51
CA ALA A 553 12.44 6.87 19.23
C ALA A 553 12.56 8.40 19.40
N ALA A 554 11.87 8.99 20.38
CA ALA A 554 11.95 10.42 20.64
C ALA A 554 13.37 10.89 21.02
N LEU A 555 14.05 10.16 21.89
CA LEU A 555 15.43 10.49 22.30
C LEU A 555 16.42 10.37 21.13
N LEU A 556 16.28 9.34 20.30
CA LEU A 556 17.14 9.12 19.14
C LEU A 556 16.90 10.16 18.04
N HIS A 557 15.65 10.57 17.81
CA HIS A 557 15.33 11.65 16.88
C HIS A 557 15.88 13.00 17.36
N TYR A 558 15.80 13.29 18.66
CA TYR A 558 16.42 14.50 19.21
C TYR A 558 17.94 14.53 18.97
N TRP A 559 18.62 13.38 19.04
CA TRP A 559 20.02 13.28 18.66
C TRP A 559 20.25 13.56 17.16
N VAL A 560 19.40 13.06 16.27
CA VAL A 560 19.47 13.39 14.83
C VAL A 560 19.28 14.89 14.60
N ASP A 561 18.29 15.51 15.25
CA ASP A 561 18.01 16.94 15.11
C ASP A 561 19.21 17.79 15.58
N LEU A 562 19.87 17.40 16.68
CA LEU A 562 21.13 18.00 17.14
C LEU A 562 22.26 17.87 16.11
N MET A 563 22.32 16.74 15.39
CA MET A 563 23.32 16.49 14.35
C MET A 563 23.07 17.30 13.07
N VAL A 564 21.82 17.53 12.70
CA VAL A 564 21.46 18.26 11.47
C VAL A 564 21.35 19.77 11.70
N GLY A 565 21.14 20.20 12.95
CA GLY A 565 20.98 21.61 13.32
C GLY A 565 19.55 22.13 13.17
N ASP A 566 18.56 21.23 13.10
CA ASP A 566 17.14 21.52 12.84
C ASP A 566 16.34 21.83 14.13
N ILE A 567 16.99 22.29 15.19
CA ILE A 567 16.30 22.73 16.41
C ILE A 567 16.00 24.23 16.30
N PRO A 568 14.72 24.65 16.30
CA PRO A 568 14.37 26.06 16.35
C PRO A 568 15.04 26.72 17.56
N LYS A 569 15.75 27.84 17.35
CA LYS A 569 16.25 28.64 18.48
C LYS A 569 15.06 28.97 19.38
N GLN A 570 15.14 28.63 20.67
CA GLN A 570 14.13 29.04 21.65
C GLN A 570 13.97 30.56 21.55
N SER A 571 12.86 31.02 20.96
CA SER A 571 12.37 32.36 21.20
C SER A 571 11.97 32.42 22.66
N SER A 572 12.49 33.40 23.39
CA SER A 572 12.04 33.74 24.73
C SER A 572 10.61 34.29 24.66
N GLU A 573 9.63 33.41 24.46
CA GLU A 573 8.19 33.55 24.75
C GLU A 573 7.44 32.35 24.14
N PRO A 574 6.56 31.67 24.90
CA PRO A 574 5.76 30.57 24.35
C PRO A 574 4.65 31.15 23.46
N GLN A 575 4.77 31.02 22.15
CA GLN A 575 3.64 31.23 21.23
C GLN A 575 2.69 30.04 21.32
N ASN A 576 1.68 30.16 22.19
CA ASN A 576 0.47 29.34 22.14
C ASN A 576 -0.34 29.72 20.88
N ASN A 577 0.01 29.15 19.73
CA ASN A 577 -0.82 29.19 18.53
C ASN A 577 -1.44 27.80 18.27
N PHE A 578 -2.31 27.39 19.18
CA PHE A 578 -3.41 26.50 18.84
C PHE A 578 -4.69 27.27 19.18
N GLU A 579 -5.36 27.81 18.18
CA GLU A 579 -6.74 28.28 18.36
C GLU A 579 -7.61 27.05 18.69
N PRO A 580 -8.33 27.05 19.82
CA PRO A 580 -9.37 26.06 20.04
C PRO A 580 -10.50 26.32 19.04
N LEU A 581 -10.98 25.28 18.36
CA LEU A 581 -12.31 25.32 17.75
C LEU A 581 -13.33 25.59 18.87
N ASN A 582 -13.80 26.84 18.97
CA ASN A 582 -14.92 27.21 19.83
C ASN A 582 -16.20 26.59 19.29
N ILE A 583 -16.65 25.52 19.94
CA ILE A 583 -18.05 25.09 19.92
C ILE A 583 -18.78 26.04 20.88
N ASP A 584 -19.65 26.86 20.29
CA ASP A 584 -20.39 27.93 20.96
C ASP A 584 -21.44 27.33 21.92
N ILE A 585 -21.27 27.56 23.22
CA ILE A 585 -22.27 27.24 24.24
C ILE A 585 -22.39 28.44 25.18
N ASN A 586 -23.34 29.32 24.84
CA ASN A 586 -24.11 30.16 25.76
C ASN A 586 -23.37 31.10 26.75
N ASN A 587 -23.36 32.39 26.38
CA ASN A 587 -23.96 33.52 27.12
C ASN A 587 -23.31 34.10 28.40
N ARG A 588 -23.32 35.47 28.41
CA ARG A 588 -23.16 36.44 29.52
C ARG A 588 -21.73 36.82 29.93
N SER A 589 -21.39 38.04 30.34
CA SER A 589 -21.87 39.43 30.20
C SER A 589 -20.86 40.29 30.98
N ASP A 590 -20.67 41.54 30.53
CA ASP A 590 -20.28 42.72 31.31
C ASP A 590 -18.81 42.91 31.81
N ASP A 591 -18.21 43.95 31.21
CA ASP A 591 -17.73 45.19 31.86
C ASP A 591 -16.24 45.46 32.20
N GLN A 592 -15.86 46.70 31.80
CA GLN A 592 -14.91 47.67 32.38
C GLN A 592 -13.42 47.74 31.94
N LYS A 593 -13.14 48.69 31.02
CA LYS A 593 -12.36 49.97 31.18
C LYS A 593 -11.20 49.95 32.23
N LEU A 594 -9.99 50.53 32.07
CA LEU A 594 -9.39 51.62 31.27
C LEU A 594 -7.87 51.74 31.68
N PRO A 595 -7.04 52.73 31.27
CA PRO A 595 -5.72 52.54 30.63
C PRO A 595 -4.54 53.23 31.38
N LEU A 596 -3.39 53.41 30.73
CA LEU A 596 -2.43 54.56 30.75
C LEU A 596 -0.98 54.03 30.54
N LYS A 597 0.03 54.75 30.04
CA LYS A 597 0.26 55.83 29.06
C LYS A 597 1.79 56.14 29.15
N ALA A 598 2.44 56.41 28.02
CA ALA A 598 3.72 57.14 27.85
C ALA A 598 5.02 56.44 28.35
N ALA A 599 6.23 56.69 27.84
CA ALA A 599 6.73 57.83 27.07
C ALA A 599 7.99 57.51 26.23
N LYS A 600 8.02 58.11 25.03
CA LYS A 600 9.07 58.95 24.40
C LYS A 600 10.56 58.53 24.35
N GLU A 601 11.03 58.62 23.09
CA GLU A 601 12.24 59.32 22.58
C GLU A 601 13.60 58.62 22.86
N LYS A 602 14.56 58.51 21.93
CA LYS A 602 14.97 59.41 20.85
C LYS A 602 16.04 58.73 19.95
N SER A 603 16.00 59.08 18.65
CA SER A 603 17.10 59.31 17.68
C SER A 603 18.31 58.36 17.63
N CYS A 604 18.83 57.94 16.48
CA CYS A 604 19.19 58.80 15.36
C CYS A 604 19.45 57.97 14.09
N THR A 605 18.93 58.47 12.98
CA THR A 605 19.17 58.08 11.58
C THR A 605 20.56 58.50 11.10
N VAL A 606 21.24 57.67 10.31
CA VAL A 606 22.01 58.13 9.13
C VAL A 606 21.90 57.12 7.97
N SER A 607 21.74 57.72 6.80
CA SER A 607 21.47 57.29 5.43
C SER A 607 22.51 56.42 4.71
N ASN A 608 22.03 55.38 4.03
CA ASN A 608 21.96 55.22 2.56
C ASN A 608 22.88 56.10 1.65
N GLN A 609 23.78 55.48 0.85
CA GLN A 609 23.73 55.38 -0.64
C GLN A 609 25.11 55.27 -1.34
N ARG A 610 25.18 54.28 -2.28
CA ARG A 610 25.84 54.25 -3.62
C ARG A 610 27.40 54.34 -3.66
N THR A 611 28.13 53.62 -4.52
CA THR A 611 28.09 53.55 -6.00
C THR A 611 28.89 52.36 -6.58
N ALA A 612 28.69 52.11 -7.88
CA ALA A 612 29.18 51.02 -8.73
C ALA A 612 30.59 51.18 -9.35
N ASN A 613 31.19 50.08 -9.83
CA ASN A 613 31.85 49.93 -11.17
C ASN A 613 32.42 48.50 -11.34
N LYS A 614 31.96 47.70 -12.33
CA LYS A 614 32.44 47.52 -13.73
C LYS A 614 33.82 46.86 -13.93
N ASN A 615 33.75 45.69 -14.59
CA ASN A 615 34.47 45.26 -15.81
C ASN A 615 35.62 44.22 -15.79
N ARG A 616 35.33 43.15 -16.58
CA ARG A 616 36.15 42.47 -17.61
C ARG A 616 37.20 41.44 -17.20
N ARG A 617 37.05 40.22 -17.77
CA ARG A 617 38.11 39.47 -18.47
C ARG A 617 37.51 38.52 -19.54
N LYS A 618 37.89 38.74 -20.80
CA LYS A 618 38.00 37.73 -21.88
C LYS A 618 39.46 37.22 -21.85
N SER A 619 39.77 35.98 -22.26
CA SER A 619 40.27 35.62 -23.60
C SER A 619 40.48 34.09 -23.75
N PRO A 620 40.59 33.55 -24.99
CA PRO A 620 40.33 32.15 -25.34
C PRO A 620 41.55 31.33 -25.84
N CYS A 621 41.22 30.14 -26.35
CA CYS A 621 42.00 28.93 -26.70
C CYS A 621 42.73 28.93 -28.08
N MET A 622 43.45 27.82 -28.33
CA MET A 622 44.09 27.24 -29.55
C MET A 622 45.63 27.38 -29.62
N SER A 623 46.43 26.37 -29.99
CA SER A 623 46.29 25.38 -31.08
C SER A 623 47.11 24.06 -30.90
N SER A 624 46.74 23.04 -31.68
CA SER A 624 47.38 21.71 -31.91
C SER A 624 48.80 21.78 -32.52
N PRO A 625 49.54 20.66 -32.69
CA PRO A 625 49.24 19.58 -33.67
C PRO A 625 48.82 18.23 -33.07
#